data_AF-X1KU94-F1
#
_entry.id   AF-X1KU94-F1
#
_cell.length_a   1.000
_cell.length_b   1.000
_cell.length_c   1.000
_cell.angle_alpha   90.00
_cell.angle_beta   90.00
_cell.angle_gamma   90.00
#
_symmetry.space_group_name_H-M   'P 1'
#
loop_
_entity.id
_entity.type
_entity.pdbx_description
1 polymer ?
#
loop_
_entity_poly.entity_id
_entity_poly.type
_entity_poly.pdbx_seq_one_letter_code
_entity_poly.pdbx_strand_id
1 'polypeptide(L)'
;MDVSGWTIDQRMRFPDWCFGNRQLIGCQVHCILADKYYFAISDVALPDPVCIWALHYWVLTAGNMEGAFRIGLRATVPTNEAEMDTATEIFPYLGAAWAGPNKVRHAFRYTTPIMLPVRQGMVTGGLKLVAALYSTFADVRGDLVLEVSGLPTQMAGWLAHHKV
;
A
#
# COMPACT_ATOMS: atom_id res chain seq x y z
N MET A 1 3.09 5.75 -29.84
CA MET A 1 3.73 4.43 -29.84
C MET A 1 3.13 3.63 -28.70
N ASP A 2 2.63 2.44 -29.00
CA ASP A 2 2.14 1.52 -27.99
C ASP A 2 3.33 0.92 -27.21
N VAL A 3 3.26 1.02 -25.89
CA VAL A 3 4.27 0.50 -24.95
C VAL A 3 3.64 -0.50 -23.96
N SER A 4 2.39 -0.93 -24.20
CA SER A 4 1.68 -1.91 -23.38
C SER A 4 2.37 -3.28 -23.31
N GLY A 5 3.20 -3.61 -24.31
CA GLY A 5 4.04 -4.82 -24.32
C GLY A 5 5.39 -4.69 -23.60
N TRP A 6 5.76 -3.50 -23.10
CA TRP A 6 7.05 -3.30 -22.43
C TRP A 6 7.02 -3.86 -21.00
N THR A 7 8.18 -4.20 -20.42
CA THR A 7 8.24 -4.62 -19.01
C THR A 7 7.89 -3.46 -18.08
N ILE A 8 7.52 -3.77 -16.84
CA ILE A 8 7.27 -2.75 -15.81
C ILE A 8 8.52 -1.86 -15.64
N ASP A 9 9.70 -2.45 -15.52
CA ASP A 9 10.96 -1.70 -15.35
C ASP A 9 11.21 -0.72 -16.49
N GLN A 10 10.93 -1.12 -17.73
CA GLN A 10 11.08 -0.23 -18.89
C GLN A 10 10.10 0.95 -18.80
N ARG A 11 8.84 0.69 -18.43
CA ARG A 11 7.82 1.74 -18.28
C ARG A 11 8.08 2.65 -17.06
N MET A 12 8.69 2.12 -16.01
CA MET A 12 9.08 2.86 -14.81
C MET A 12 10.24 3.85 -15.04
N ARG A 13 11.00 3.72 -16.15
CA ARG A 13 12.06 4.67 -16.54
C ARG A 13 11.51 5.97 -17.13
N PHE A 14 10.24 6.01 -17.51
CA PHE A 14 9.66 7.24 -18.05
C PHE A 14 9.61 8.37 -17.00
N PRO A 15 9.66 9.63 -17.44
CA PRO A 15 9.42 10.78 -16.56
C PRO A 15 8.03 10.73 -15.91
N ASP A 16 7.90 11.32 -14.72
CA ASP A 16 6.67 11.26 -13.92
C ASP A 16 5.42 11.84 -14.64
N TRP A 17 5.61 12.85 -15.49
CA TRP A 17 4.51 13.44 -16.28
C TRP A 17 3.96 12.51 -17.36
N CYS A 18 4.63 11.39 -17.65
CA CYS A 18 4.12 10.35 -18.56
C CYS A 18 3.10 9.42 -17.89
N PHE A 19 3.01 9.41 -16.56
CA PHE A 19 2.09 8.55 -15.84
C PHE A 19 0.70 9.17 -15.81
N GLY A 20 -0.33 8.33 -15.67
CA GLY A 20 -1.70 8.81 -15.52
C GLY A 20 -1.90 9.65 -14.26
N ASN A 21 -3.09 10.22 -14.11
CA ASN A 21 -3.45 10.98 -12.92
C ASN A 21 -3.20 10.16 -11.65
N ARG A 22 -2.56 10.80 -10.67
CA ARG A 22 -2.36 10.18 -9.36
C ARG A 22 -3.69 10.14 -8.62
N GLN A 23 -3.98 8.99 -8.03
CA GLN A 23 -5.18 8.67 -7.29
C GLN A 23 -4.78 8.20 -5.90
N LEU A 24 -5.63 8.49 -4.92
CA LEU A 24 -5.49 8.00 -3.56
C LEU A 24 -6.44 6.82 -3.39
N ILE A 25 -5.91 5.63 -3.15
CA ILE A 25 -6.68 4.43 -2.87
C ILE A 25 -6.31 3.96 -1.47
N GLY A 26 -7.29 3.91 -0.59
CA GLY A 26 -7.06 3.58 0.81
C GLY A 26 -8.15 2.73 1.42
N CYS A 27 -7.90 2.31 2.64
CA CYS A 27 -8.88 1.67 3.51
C CYS A 27 -8.64 2.11 4.95
N GLN A 28 -9.72 2.09 5.74
CA GLN A 28 -9.70 2.42 7.16
C GLN A 28 -9.97 1.14 7.95
N VAL A 29 -9.13 0.86 8.93
CA VAL A 29 -9.28 -0.26 9.85
C VAL A 29 -9.57 0.29 11.24
N HIS A 30 -10.60 -0.22 11.90
CA HIS A 30 -10.97 0.17 13.27
C HIS A 30 -10.84 -1.03 14.21
N CYS A 31 -9.88 -0.93 15.12
CA CYS A 31 -9.68 -1.86 16.22
C CYS A 31 -10.61 -1.49 17.39
N ILE A 32 -11.59 -2.34 17.68
CA ILE A 32 -12.60 -2.09 18.73
C ILE A 32 -12.20 -2.72 20.07
N LEU A 33 -11.42 -3.81 20.03
CA LEU A 33 -10.95 -4.56 21.19
C LEU A 33 -9.45 -4.74 21.10
N ALA A 34 -8.75 -4.62 22.22
CA ALA A 34 -7.33 -4.89 22.33
C ALA A 34 -6.97 -6.34 21.95
N ASP A 35 -5.72 -6.53 21.53
CA ASP A 35 -5.08 -7.82 21.24
C ASP A 35 -5.82 -8.67 20.20
N LYS A 36 -6.38 -8.01 19.18
CA LYS A 36 -7.02 -8.63 18.02
C LYS A 36 -6.61 -7.96 16.73
N TYR A 37 -6.61 -8.74 15.65
CA TYR A 37 -6.50 -8.22 14.30
C TYR A 37 -7.87 -7.78 13.77
N TYR A 38 -7.86 -6.63 13.11
CA TYR A 38 -8.98 -6.10 12.34
C TYR A 38 -8.53 -5.91 10.91
N PHE A 39 -9.45 -6.09 9.96
CA PHE A 39 -9.14 -6.09 8.54
C PHE A 39 -10.06 -5.13 7.80
N ALA A 40 -9.52 -4.52 6.74
CA ALA A 40 -10.30 -3.72 5.80
C ALA A 40 -9.83 -3.96 4.37
N ILE A 41 -10.66 -3.54 3.42
CA ILE A 41 -10.36 -3.54 1.99
C ILE A 41 -10.75 -2.19 1.40
N SER A 42 -10.07 -1.75 0.36
CA SER A 42 -10.48 -0.58 -0.42
C SER A 42 -11.74 -0.86 -1.23
N ASP A 43 -12.55 0.17 -1.45
CA ASP A 43 -13.78 0.03 -2.25
C ASP A 43 -13.47 -0.30 -3.72
N VAL A 44 -12.38 0.27 -4.24
CA VAL A 44 -11.92 0.13 -5.63
C VAL A 44 -10.67 -0.74 -5.71
N ALA A 45 -10.51 -1.40 -6.85
CA ALA A 45 -9.27 -2.09 -7.22
C ALA A 45 -8.16 -1.08 -7.53
N LEU A 46 -6.90 -1.50 -7.36
CA LEU A 46 -5.79 -0.72 -7.88
C LEU A 46 -5.80 -0.76 -9.42
N PRO A 47 -5.26 0.27 -10.09
CA PRO A 47 -4.94 0.19 -11.51
C PRO A 47 -4.10 -1.05 -11.83
N ASP A 48 -4.15 -1.51 -13.07
CA ASP A 48 -3.31 -2.62 -13.50
C ASP A 48 -2.76 -2.37 -14.92
N PRO A 49 -1.43 -2.36 -15.12
CA PRO A 49 -0.39 -2.34 -14.08
C PRO A 49 -0.31 -0.97 -13.37
N VAL A 50 0.18 -0.95 -12.12
CA VAL A 50 0.22 0.25 -11.26
C VAL A 50 1.63 0.74 -10.98
N CYS A 51 1.78 2.05 -10.87
CA CYS A 51 2.90 2.70 -10.19
C CYS A 51 2.40 3.20 -8.82
N ILE A 52 3.06 2.79 -7.74
CA ILE A 52 2.83 3.26 -6.37
C ILE A 52 3.89 4.31 -6.06
N TRP A 53 3.45 5.53 -5.79
CA TRP A 53 4.30 6.68 -5.52
C TRP A 53 4.68 6.77 -4.05
N ALA A 54 3.68 6.61 -3.19
CA ALA A 54 3.85 6.73 -1.75
C ALA A 54 2.82 5.88 -1.00
N LEU A 55 3.18 5.50 0.22
CA LEU A 55 2.25 5.06 1.24
C LEU A 55 2.07 6.19 2.24
N HIS A 56 0.82 6.58 2.47
CA HIS A 56 0.41 7.48 3.53
C HIS A 56 -0.29 6.64 4.59
N TYR A 57 0.10 6.77 5.85
CA TYR A 57 -0.59 6.09 6.94
C TYR A 57 -0.60 6.94 8.20
N TRP A 58 -1.68 6.82 8.97
CA TRP A 58 -1.78 7.44 10.28
C TRP A 58 -2.69 6.64 11.21
N VAL A 59 -2.48 6.86 12.50
CA VAL A 59 -3.25 6.22 13.57
C VAL A 59 -3.88 7.31 14.42
N LEU A 60 -5.19 7.17 14.63
CA LEU A 60 -5.94 7.95 15.59
C LEU A 60 -6.15 7.08 16.83
N THR A 61 -5.56 7.50 17.93
CA THR A 61 -5.66 6.86 19.25
C THR A 61 -5.53 7.92 20.35
N ALA A 62 -6.01 7.60 21.55
CA ALA A 62 -5.77 8.33 22.78
C ALA A 62 -4.58 7.71 23.57
N GLY A 63 -3.44 7.46 22.92
CA GLY A 63 -2.30 6.83 23.59
C GLY A 63 -1.02 6.79 22.75
N ASN A 64 0.12 6.55 23.41
CA ASN A 64 1.26 5.96 22.71
C ASN A 64 0.89 4.50 22.41
N MET A 65 0.66 4.18 21.15
CA MET A 65 0.28 2.82 20.75
C MET A 65 1.50 1.98 20.39
N GLU A 66 1.46 0.71 20.80
CA GLU A 66 2.23 -0.36 20.18
C GLU A 66 1.28 -1.17 19.29
N GLY A 67 1.49 -1.13 17.98
CA GLY A 67 0.58 -1.73 17.00
C GLY A 67 1.27 -2.03 15.66
N ALA A 68 0.65 -2.91 14.88
CA ALA A 68 1.15 -3.36 13.58
C ALA A 68 0.19 -2.95 12.48
N PHE A 69 0.75 -2.44 11.38
CA PHE A 69 0.05 -2.42 10.11
C PHE A 69 0.62 -3.48 9.21
N ARG A 70 -0.27 -4.19 8.53
CA ARG A 70 0.08 -5.04 7.41
C ARG A 70 -0.76 -4.59 6.23
N ILE A 71 -0.17 -4.56 5.04
CA ILE A 71 -0.90 -4.29 3.82
C ILE A 71 -0.58 -5.33 2.76
N GLY A 72 -1.52 -5.54 1.86
CA GLY A 72 -1.35 -6.43 0.72
C GLY A 72 -2.44 -6.21 -0.32
N LEU A 73 -2.50 -7.08 -1.32
CA LEU A 73 -3.56 -7.09 -2.31
C LEU A 73 -4.38 -8.38 -2.24
N ARG A 74 -5.71 -8.25 -2.28
CA ARG A 74 -6.66 -9.37 -2.37
C ARG A 74 -7.95 -8.95 -3.08
N ALA A 75 -8.75 -9.93 -3.47
CA ALA A 75 -10.09 -9.71 -4.01
C ALA A 75 -11.15 -9.53 -2.91
N THR A 76 -10.93 -10.10 -1.72
CA THR A 76 -11.86 -10.12 -0.59
C THR A 76 -11.19 -9.67 0.71
N VAL A 77 -12.01 -9.17 1.65
CA VAL A 77 -11.57 -8.83 3.00
C VAL A 77 -11.03 -10.10 3.68
N PRO A 78 -9.81 -10.09 4.25
CA PRO A 78 -9.34 -11.19 5.07
C PRO A 78 -10.22 -11.36 6.31
N THR A 79 -10.50 -12.61 6.69
CA THR A 79 -11.25 -12.90 7.94
C THR A 79 -10.34 -13.19 9.13
N ASN A 80 -9.06 -13.48 8.87
CA ASN A 80 -8.07 -13.88 9.87
C ASN A 80 -6.64 -13.60 9.37
N GLU A 81 -5.66 -13.80 10.27
CA GLU A 81 -4.24 -13.56 9.99
C GLU A 81 -3.68 -14.47 8.90
N ALA A 82 -4.03 -15.76 8.91
CA ALA A 82 -3.54 -16.72 7.92
C ALA A 82 -4.00 -16.36 6.50
N GLU A 83 -5.22 -15.85 6.35
CA GLU A 83 -5.67 -15.29 5.08
C GLU A 83 -4.86 -14.04 4.70
N MET A 84 -4.60 -13.14 5.65
CA MET A 84 -3.75 -11.97 5.38
C MET A 84 -2.31 -12.36 4.97
N ASP A 85 -1.75 -13.42 5.53
CA ASP A 85 -0.41 -13.96 5.17
C ASP A 85 -0.32 -14.40 3.70
N THR A 86 -1.45 -14.74 3.08
CA THR A 86 -1.52 -15.13 1.67
C THR A 86 -1.80 -13.96 0.72
N ALA A 87 -1.96 -12.74 1.24
CA ALA A 87 -2.12 -11.55 0.39
C ALA A 87 -0.86 -11.28 -0.43
N THR A 88 -1.01 -10.73 -1.63
CA THR A 88 0.15 -10.27 -2.41
C THR A 88 0.80 -9.11 -1.68
N GLU A 89 2.06 -9.29 -1.28
CA GLU A 89 2.80 -8.29 -0.51
C GLU A 89 3.14 -7.07 -1.39
N ILE A 90 2.88 -5.86 -0.87
CA ILE A 90 3.18 -4.59 -1.55
C ILE A 90 4.50 -4.00 -1.06
N PHE A 91 4.76 -4.09 0.25
CA PHE A 91 5.99 -3.63 0.87
C PHE A 91 6.56 -4.75 1.73
N PRO A 92 7.54 -5.52 1.21
CA PRO A 92 8.30 -6.42 2.05
C PRO A 92 8.88 -5.58 3.20
N TYR A 93 8.72 -6.07 4.43
CA TYR A 93 9.17 -5.43 5.69
C TYR A 93 8.22 -4.42 6.35
N LEU A 94 7.19 -3.89 5.68
CA LEU A 94 6.21 -3.05 6.38
C LEU A 94 5.32 -3.92 7.27
N GLY A 95 5.48 -3.80 8.59
CA GLY A 95 4.77 -4.62 9.56
C GLY A 95 5.38 -6.00 9.81
N ALA A 96 6.55 -6.29 9.22
CA ALA A 96 7.28 -7.51 9.50
C ALA A 96 7.89 -7.47 10.92
N ALA A 97 7.69 -8.56 11.65
CA ALA A 97 8.25 -8.91 12.96
C ALA A 97 7.55 -8.32 14.21
N TRP A 98 6.55 -9.06 14.70
CA TRP A 98 6.10 -8.99 16.10
C TRP A 98 6.86 -9.94 17.05
N ALA A 99 7.64 -10.90 16.52
CA ALA A 99 8.24 -11.99 17.28
C ALA A 99 9.77 -12.09 17.24
N GLY A 100 10.50 -10.97 17.14
CA GLY A 100 11.98 -10.97 17.22
C GLY A 100 12.55 -9.81 18.04
N PRO A 101 13.82 -9.87 18.49
CA PRO A 101 14.48 -8.81 19.26
C PRO A 101 14.73 -7.51 18.45
N ASN A 102 14.59 -7.56 17.13
CA ASN A 102 14.79 -6.43 16.20
C ASN A 102 13.45 -5.85 15.71
N LYS A 103 12.59 -5.38 16.62
CA LYS A 103 11.26 -4.87 16.28
C LYS A 103 11.33 -3.44 15.75
N VAL A 104 10.61 -3.16 14.67
CA VAL A 104 10.27 -1.77 14.29
C VAL A 104 9.06 -1.35 15.12
N ARG A 105 9.31 -0.83 16.32
CA ARG A 105 8.26 -0.13 17.09
C ARG A 105 8.00 1.20 16.40
N HIS A 106 6.86 1.31 15.72
CA HIS A 106 6.34 2.62 15.40
C HIS A 106 5.66 3.17 16.64
N ALA A 107 6.35 4.08 17.34
CA ALA A 107 5.66 4.97 18.26
C ALA A 107 4.79 5.90 17.41
N PHE A 108 3.53 5.54 17.23
CA PHE A 108 2.58 6.37 16.52
C PHE A 108 2.34 7.62 17.39
N ARG A 109 3.04 8.71 17.05
CA ARG A 109 2.77 10.00 17.68
C ARG A 109 1.55 10.60 17.01
N TYR A 110 0.65 11.08 17.86
CA TYR A 110 -0.66 11.62 17.51
C TYR A 110 -0.66 12.47 16.23
N THR A 111 -1.66 12.20 15.38
CA THR A 111 -2.19 13.07 14.32
C THR A 111 -1.31 13.42 13.13
N THR A 112 -0.03 13.05 13.08
CA THR A 112 0.80 13.36 11.90
C THR A 112 0.75 12.21 10.91
N PRO A 113 0.24 12.42 9.68
CA PRO A 113 0.38 11.45 8.61
C PRO A 113 1.85 11.15 8.35
N ILE A 114 2.20 9.87 8.35
CA ILE A 114 3.51 9.42 7.90
C ILE A 114 3.39 9.12 6.42
N MET A 115 4.29 9.72 5.64
CA MET A 115 4.43 9.47 4.21
C MET A 115 5.75 8.74 3.97
N LEU A 116 5.66 7.57 3.35
CA LEU A 116 6.80 6.80 2.86
C LEU A 116 6.82 6.88 1.33
N PRO A 117 7.82 7.54 0.72
CA PRO A 117 7.97 7.58 -0.73
C PRO A 117 8.58 6.26 -1.22
N VAL A 118 7.99 5.63 -2.24
CA VAL A 118 8.39 4.25 -2.63
C VAL A 118 8.44 3.96 -4.13
N ARG A 119 8.05 4.91 -5.01
CA ARG A 119 8.03 4.82 -6.49
C ARG A 119 8.33 3.42 -7.06
N GLN A 120 7.34 2.54 -7.01
CA GLN A 120 7.48 1.14 -7.42
C GLN A 120 6.40 0.74 -8.42
N GLY A 121 6.76 -0.07 -9.42
CA GLY A 121 5.82 -0.61 -10.38
C GLY A 121 5.43 -2.04 -10.02
N MET A 122 4.16 -2.41 -10.18
CA MET A 122 3.71 -3.80 -9.98
C MET A 122 2.52 -4.16 -10.87
N VAL A 123 2.36 -5.45 -11.12
CA VAL A 123 1.10 -6.03 -11.64
C VAL A 123 0.22 -6.31 -10.44
N THR A 124 -1.00 -5.78 -10.45
CA THR A 124 -1.96 -5.97 -9.35
C THR A 124 -2.98 -7.05 -9.68
N GLY A 125 -3.18 -7.38 -10.96
CA GLY A 125 -4.25 -8.28 -11.41
C GLY A 125 -5.64 -7.74 -11.10
N GLY A 126 -5.79 -6.42 -10.95
CA GLY A 126 -7.05 -5.78 -10.55
C GLY A 126 -7.48 -6.09 -9.11
N LEU A 127 -6.54 -6.50 -8.25
CA LEU A 127 -6.81 -6.73 -6.83
C LEU A 127 -6.97 -5.41 -6.07
N LYS A 128 -7.65 -5.48 -4.93
CA LYS A 128 -7.91 -4.35 -4.03
C LYS A 128 -6.86 -4.29 -2.93
N LEU A 129 -6.63 -3.09 -2.40
CA LEU A 129 -5.80 -2.90 -1.21
C LEU A 129 -6.50 -3.53 -0.01
N VAL A 130 -5.81 -4.42 0.69
CA VAL A 130 -6.23 -4.91 2.00
C VAL A 130 -5.27 -4.44 3.07
N ALA A 131 -5.81 -4.21 4.25
CA ALA A 131 -5.06 -3.83 5.42
C ALA A 131 -5.44 -4.67 6.63
N ALA A 132 -4.47 -4.88 7.50
CA ALA A 132 -4.69 -5.38 8.84
C ALA A 132 -4.10 -4.41 9.87
N LEU A 133 -4.84 -4.18 10.95
CA LEU A 133 -4.38 -3.47 12.14
C LEU A 133 -4.46 -4.39 13.34
N TYR A 134 -3.34 -4.54 14.03
CA TYR A 134 -3.29 -5.09 15.39
C TYR A 134 -2.90 -3.99 16.37
N SER A 135 -3.55 -3.96 17.52
CA SER A 135 -3.20 -3.06 18.60
C SER A 135 -3.37 -3.75 19.96
N THR A 136 -2.48 -3.43 20.90
CA THR A 136 -2.65 -3.79 22.32
C THR A 136 -3.68 -2.90 23.04
N PHE A 137 -4.31 -1.97 22.31
CA PHE A 137 -5.34 -1.06 22.81
C PHE A 137 -6.66 -1.23 22.05
N ALA A 138 -7.75 -0.93 22.74
CA ALA A 138 -9.09 -0.82 22.17
C ALA A 138 -9.32 0.59 21.57
N ASP A 139 -10.31 0.68 20.68
CA ASP A 139 -10.76 1.91 20.00
C ASP A 139 -9.64 2.69 19.27
N VAL A 140 -8.88 1.96 18.45
CA VAL A 140 -7.82 2.53 17.61
C VAL A 140 -8.24 2.53 16.15
N ARG A 141 -8.08 3.65 15.46
CA ARG A 141 -8.32 3.73 14.01
C ARG A 141 -7.01 3.89 13.25
N GLY A 142 -6.85 3.12 12.20
CA GLY A 142 -5.74 3.22 11.27
C GLY A 142 -6.25 3.53 9.87
N ASP A 143 -5.72 4.57 9.27
CA ASP A 143 -5.98 4.91 7.87
C ASP A 143 -4.71 4.61 7.07
N LEU A 144 -4.89 3.90 5.95
CA LEU A 144 -3.82 3.51 5.05
C LEU A 144 -4.23 3.88 3.64
N VAL A 145 -3.39 4.68 2.97
CA VAL A 145 -3.68 5.23 1.65
C VAL A 145 -2.45 5.09 0.77
N LEU A 146 -2.62 4.44 -0.37
CA LEU A 146 -1.62 4.43 -1.44
C LEU A 146 -1.88 5.58 -2.40
N GLU A 147 -0.84 6.33 -2.70
CA GLU A 147 -0.81 7.23 -3.85
C GLU A 147 -0.34 6.44 -5.06
N VAL A 148 -1.23 6.27 -6.05
CA VAL A 148 -1.02 5.38 -7.19
C VAL A 148 -1.37 6.03 -8.51
N SER A 149 -0.82 5.53 -9.60
CA SER A 149 -1.26 5.85 -10.96
C SER A 149 -1.16 4.61 -11.84
N GLY A 150 -1.94 4.54 -12.92
CA GLY A 150 -1.69 3.55 -13.97
C GLY A 150 -0.32 3.78 -14.62
N LEU A 151 0.36 2.70 -15.01
CA LEU A 151 1.56 2.80 -15.86
C LEU A 151 1.16 3.22 -17.29
N PRO A 152 2.02 3.99 -17.98
CA PRO A 152 1.75 4.41 -19.36
C PRO A 152 1.62 3.21 -20.30
N THR A 153 0.60 3.26 -21.17
CA THR A 153 0.36 2.27 -22.23
C THR A 153 0.60 2.83 -23.64
N GLN A 154 0.60 4.16 -23.79
CA GLN A 154 0.89 4.85 -25.04
C GLN A 154 1.85 6.00 -24.78
N MET A 155 2.87 6.18 -25.63
CA MET A 155 3.88 7.23 -25.48
C MET A 155 4.19 7.95 -26.80
N ALA A 156 4.65 9.19 -26.72
CA ALA A 156 5.17 9.90 -27.88
C ALA A 156 6.42 9.20 -28.43
N GLY A 157 6.54 9.08 -29.74
CA GLY A 157 7.60 8.26 -30.37
C GLY A 157 9.02 8.68 -29.95
N TRP A 158 9.28 9.98 -29.81
CA TRP A 158 10.60 10.50 -29.43
C TRP A 158 11.06 10.07 -28.03
N LEU A 159 10.15 9.82 -27.09
CA LEU A 159 10.45 9.28 -25.75
C LEU A 159 10.86 7.81 -25.81
N ALA A 160 10.23 7.03 -26.70
CA ALA A 160 10.49 5.60 -26.82
C ALA A 160 11.84 5.27 -27.48
N HIS A 161 12.41 6.20 -28.24
CA HIS A 161 13.69 6.04 -28.92
C HIS A 161 14.91 6.41 -28.05
N HIS A 162 14.70 7.14 -26.96
CA HIS A 162 15.74 7.35 -25.95
C HIS A 162 15.86 6.08 -25.11
N LYS A 163 16.56 5.08 -25.63
CA LYS A 163 17.04 3.95 -24.84
C LYS A 163 17.90 4.51 -23.70
N VAL A 164 17.33 4.61 -22.51
CA VAL A 164 18.09 4.71 -21.25
C VAL A 164 18.71 3.35 -20.97
#